data_AF-A0A957TWS3-F1
#
_entry.id   AF-A0A957TWS3-F1
#
_cell.length_a   1.000
_cell.length_b   1.000
_cell.length_c   1.000
_cell.angle_alpha   90.00
_cell.angle_beta   90.00
_cell.angle_gamma   90.00
#
_symmetry.space_group_name_H-M   'P 1'
#
loop_
_entity.id
_entity.type
_entity.pdbx_description
1 polymer ?
#
loop_
_entity_poly.entity_id
_entity_poly.type
_entity_poly.pdbx_seq_one_letter_code
_entity_poly.pdbx_strand_id
1 'polypeptide(L)'
;MNRAGRGEGHFIRTIHGTGGSLAIPRDRTGETLRLVQRHNGKDEAIPESELLTLVPDFRVNDLTAALFGGERQSSYQMEFVDIDTSLLGIEQVDFVEAITENRAPEVTGEIGLRALALILGFLETELLGRIATMEELTSSTALPYEALVNEASRK
;
A
#
# COMPACT_ATOMS: atom_id res chain seq x y z
N MET A 1 5.91 11.53 5.33
CA MET A 1 6.43 12.72 6.04
C MET A 1 6.10 12.54 7.52
N ASN A 2 7.10 12.34 8.38
CA ASN A 2 6.83 12.19 9.81
C ASN A 2 6.30 13.55 10.34
N ARG A 3 5.04 13.57 10.81
CA ARG A 3 4.40 14.78 11.34
C ARG A 3 4.35 14.80 12.88
N ALA A 4 4.97 13.83 13.54
CA ALA A 4 4.85 13.63 14.98
C ALA A 4 5.91 14.37 15.83
N GLY A 5 6.83 15.13 15.22
CA GLY A 5 7.84 15.91 15.95
C GLY A 5 8.26 17.19 15.23
N ARG A 6 8.67 18.23 15.98
CA ARG A 6 9.32 19.42 15.42
C ARG A 6 10.74 19.05 14.99
N GLY A 7 11.11 19.27 13.73
CA GLY A 7 12.45 18.96 13.21
C GLY A 7 12.48 18.58 11.74
N GLU A 8 13.46 17.73 11.38
CA GLU A 8 13.74 17.27 10.01
C GLU A 8 12.88 16.06 9.60
N GLY A 9 12.22 16.18 8.45
CA GLY A 9 11.41 15.10 7.89
C GLY A 9 12.26 14.02 7.23
N HIS A 10 12.22 12.81 7.77
CA HIS A 10 12.86 11.64 7.16
C HIS A 10 11.81 10.77 6.45
N PHE A 11 12.17 10.22 5.28
CA PHE A 11 11.42 9.14 4.62
C PHE A 11 12.34 7.92 4.54
N ILE A 12 11.98 6.87 5.27
CA ILE A 12 12.73 5.62 5.27
C ILE A 12 11.70 4.52 5.04
N ARG A 13 11.79 3.87 3.88
CA ARG A 13 11.04 2.66 3.54
C ARG A 13 12.04 1.62 3.06
N THR A 14 12.68 0.98 4.03
CA THR A 14 13.74 0.00 3.78
C THR A 14 13.42 -1.32 4.46
N ILE A 15 13.58 -2.41 3.73
CA ILE A 15 13.52 -3.78 4.24
C ILE A 15 14.95 -4.29 4.39
N HIS A 16 15.28 -4.83 5.55
CA HIS A 16 16.58 -5.44 5.82
C HIS A 16 16.42 -6.94 6.05
N GLY A 17 17.31 -7.72 5.44
CA GLY A 17 17.37 -9.17 5.62
C GLY A 17 18.81 -9.67 5.63
N THR A 18 18.99 -10.96 5.87
CA THR A 18 20.32 -11.60 5.89
C THR A 18 21.03 -11.50 4.54
N GLY A 19 20.27 -11.48 3.44
CA GLY A 19 20.77 -11.36 2.07
C GLY A 19 21.02 -9.93 1.59
N GLY A 20 20.75 -8.89 2.40
CA GLY A 20 20.98 -7.49 2.02
C GLY A 20 19.84 -6.56 2.41
N SER A 21 19.58 -5.53 1.61
CA SER A 21 18.55 -4.53 1.88
C SER A 21 17.87 -4.03 0.61
N LEU A 22 16.58 -3.68 0.75
CA LEU A 22 15.76 -3.10 -0.31
C LEU A 22 15.21 -1.77 0.17
N ALA A 23 15.63 -0.67 -0.45
CA ALA A 23 15.04 0.65 -0.23
C ALA A 23 14.02 0.94 -1.34
N ILE A 24 12.79 1.21 -0.93
CA ILE A 24 11.66 1.48 -1.83
C ILE A 24 11.45 3.00 -1.86
N PRO A 25 11.34 3.62 -3.05
CA PRO A 25 11.23 5.07 -3.21
C PRO A 25 9.89 5.59 -2.67
N ARG A 26 9.61 6.88 -2.80
CA ARG A 26 8.30 7.42 -2.46
C ARG A 26 7.22 6.91 -3.42
N ASP A 27 5.97 6.91 -2.98
CA ASP A 27 4.85 6.54 -3.83
C ASP A 27 4.64 7.59 -4.92
N ARG A 28 4.19 7.13 -6.09
CA ARG A 28 3.83 7.98 -7.25
C ARG A 28 4.98 8.87 -7.74
N THR A 29 6.21 8.34 -7.76
CA THR A 29 7.39 9.03 -8.32
C THR A 29 7.96 8.39 -9.57
N GLY A 30 7.68 7.11 -9.82
CA GLY A 30 8.31 6.34 -10.90
C GLY A 30 9.80 6.06 -10.70
N GLU A 31 10.36 6.46 -9.54
CA GLU A 31 11.75 6.19 -9.19
C GLU A 31 11.99 4.69 -9.03
N THR A 32 13.22 4.27 -9.30
CA THR A 32 13.68 2.90 -9.15
C THR A 32 13.92 2.56 -7.68
N LEU A 33 13.57 1.33 -7.28
CA LEU A 33 14.04 0.77 -6.02
C LEU A 33 15.56 0.61 -5.99
N ARG A 34 16.15 0.67 -4.80
CA ARG A 34 17.57 0.39 -4.60
C ARG A 34 17.72 -0.93 -3.87
N LEU A 35 18.31 -1.90 -4.54
CA LEU A 35 18.59 -3.21 -3.97
C LEU A 35 20.10 -3.33 -3.69
N VAL A 36 20.44 -3.77 -2.48
CA VAL A 36 21.78 -4.17 -2.10
C VAL A 36 21.71 -5.65 -1.75
N GLN A 37 22.58 -6.46 -2.34
CA GLN A 37 22.70 -7.88 -2.03
C GLN A 37 24.07 -8.19 -1.43
N ARG A 38 24.09 -9.14 -0.51
CA ARG A 38 25.32 -9.65 0.09
C ARG A 38 25.85 -10.83 -0.69
N HIS A 39 26.98 -10.67 -1.37
CA HIS A 39 27.69 -11.75 -2.07
C HIS A 39 29.07 -11.96 -1.42
N ASN A 40 29.38 -13.19 -1.01
CA ASN A 40 30.66 -13.55 -0.38
C ASN A 40 31.06 -12.62 0.79
N GLY A 41 30.07 -12.22 1.60
CA GLY A 41 30.28 -11.35 2.76
C GLY A 41 30.43 -9.86 2.45
N LYS A 42 30.26 -9.45 1.19
CA LYS A 42 30.31 -8.04 0.76
C LYS A 42 28.93 -7.58 0.30
N ASP A 43 28.58 -6.36 0.67
CA ASP A 43 27.33 -5.73 0.27
C ASP A 43 27.55 -4.96 -1.04
N GLU A 44 26.80 -5.34 -2.07
CA GLU A 44 26.92 -4.80 -3.41
C GLU A 44 25.57 -4.27 -3.88
N ALA A 45 25.54 -3.04 -4.40
CA ALA A 45 24.33 -2.48 -4.99
C ALA A 45 24.08 -3.13 -6.34
N ILE A 46 22.88 -3.64 -6.55
CA ILE A 46 22.45 -4.18 -7.83
C ILE A 46 22.18 -3.00 -8.79
N PRO A 47 22.81 -2.95 -9.97
CA PRO A 47 22.53 -1.92 -10.96
C PRO A 47 21.07 -1.95 -11.39
N GLU A 48 20.49 -0.77 -11.66
CA GLU A 48 19.09 -0.65 -12.10
C GLU A 48 18.80 -1.52 -13.34
N SER A 49 19.72 -1.53 -14.30
CA SER A 49 19.62 -2.33 -15.53
C SER A 49 19.58 -3.84 -15.28
N GLU A 50 20.02 -4.30 -14.10
CA GLU A 50 20.07 -5.71 -13.73
C GLU A 50 18.91 -6.12 -12.81
N LEU A 51 18.17 -5.17 -12.24
CA LEU A 51 17.10 -5.46 -11.27
C LEU A 51 16.08 -6.45 -11.83
N LEU A 52 15.63 -6.22 -13.06
CA LEU A 52 14.60 -7.06 -13.66
C LEU A 52 15.13 -8.44 -14.07
N THR A 53 16.45 -8.63 -14.18
CA THR A 53 17.07 -9.96 -14.40
C THR A 53 16.82 -10.89 -13.21
N LEU A 54 16.65 -10.33 -12.00
CA LEU A 54 16.30 -11.09 -10.81
C LEU A 54 14.86 -11.62 -10.81
N VAL A 55 14.01 -11.06 -11.67
CA VAL A 55 12.58 -11.39 -11.80
C VAL A 55 12.21 -11.55 -13.28
N PRO A 56 12.76 -12.56 -13.98
CA PRO A 56 12.62 -12.70 -15.43
C PRO A 56 11.16 -12.76 -15.90
N ASP A 57 10.30 -13.37 -15.07
CA ASP A 57 8.89 -13.61 -15.36
C ASP A 57 7.97 -12.45 -14.94
N PHE A 58 8.51 -11.39 -14.29
CA PHE A 58 7.71 -10.23 -13.90
C PHE A 58 7.18 -9.51 -15.14
N ARG A 59 5.86 -9.35 -15.22
CA ARG A 59 5.14 -8.54 -16.19
C ARG A 59 3.95 -7.89 -15.50
N VAL A 60 3.63 -6.67 -15.89
CA VAL A 60 2.34 -6.06 -15.54
C VAL A 60 1.28 -6.46 -16.56
N ASN A 61 0.00 -6.31 -16.21
CA ASN A 61 -1.10 -6.57 -17.14
C ASN A 61 -1.18 -5.52 -18.26
N ASP A 62 -1.94 -5.82 -19.31
CA ASP A 62 -2.07 -4.98 -20.51
C ASP A 62 -2.55 -3.56 -20.20
N LEU A 63 -3.49 -3.42 -19.25
CA LEU A 63 -4.00 -2.12 -18.82
C LEU A 63 -2.91 -1.26 -18.20
N THR A 64 -2.16 -1.83 -17.25
CA THR A 64 -1.05 -1.14 -16.57
C THR A 64 0.05 -0.81 -17.56
N ALA A 65 0.38 -1.73 -18.46
CA ALA A 65 1.36 -1.52 -19.51
C ALA A 65 0.98 -0.34 -20.42
N ALA A 66 -0.30 -0.24 -20.80
CA ALA A 66 -0.81 0.84 -21.62
C ALA A 66 -0.75 2.21 -20.93
N LEU A 67 -1.00 2.26 -19.61
CA LEU A 67 -1.00 3.49 -18.83
C LEU A 67 0.41 3.97 -18.43
N PHE A 68 1.34 3.05 -18.18
CA PHE A 68 2.70 3.36 -17.70
C PHE A 68 3.79 3.21 -18.77
N GLY A 69 3.43 2.77 -19.98
CA GLY A 69 4.31 2.77 -21.14
C GLY A 69 5.20 1.54 -21.31
N GLY A 70 4.87 0.42 -20.65
CA GLY A 70 5.55 -0.85 -20.87
C GLY A 70 5.13 -1.98 -19.94
N GLU A 71 5.19 -3.21 -20.46
CA GLU A 71 4.84 -4.43 -19.71
C GLU A 71 5.89 -4.83 -18.65
N ARG A 72 7.10 -4.29 -18.76
CA ARG A 72 8.24 -4.68 -17.92
C ARG A 72 9.20 -3.52 -17.69
N GLN A 73 8.96 -2.77 -16.63
CA GLN A 73 9.73 -1.60 -16.27
C GLN A 73 10.11 -1.63 -14.79
N SER A 74 11.30 -1.12 -14.47
CA SER A 74 11.75 -0.89 -13.09
C SER A 74 11.50 0.54 -12.62
N SER A 75 11.17 1.44 -13.56
CA SER A 75 10.97 2.86 -13.38
C SER A 75 10.14 3.43 -14.53
N TYR A 76 9.52 4.59 -14.32
CA TYR A 76 8.78 5.33 -15.34
C TYR A 76 8.96 6.83 -15.11
N GLN A 77 8.75 7.63 -16.16
CA GLN A 77 8.84 9.09 -16.09
C GLN A 77 7.49 9.70 -16.48
N MET A 78 6.75 10.16 -15.48
CA MET A 78 5.41 10.75 -15.63
C MET A 78 5.23 11.85 -14.59
N GLU A 79 4.38 12.83 -14.89
CA GLU A 79 3.98 13.83 -13.90
C GLU A 79 3.06 13.20 -12.85
N PHE A 80 3.10 13.72 -11.61
CA PHE A 80 2.30 13.18 -10.50
C PHE A 80 0.81 13.04 -10.85
N VAL A 81 0.24 14.02 -11.55
CA VAL A 81 -1.18 14.02 -11.95
C VAL A 81 -1.49 12.88 -12.92
N ASP A 82 -0.58 12.59 -13.85
CA ASP A 82 -0.77 11.51 -14.82
C ASP A 82 -0.65 10.14 -14.14
N ILE A 83 0.28 10.01 -13.19
CA ILE A 83 0.41 8.80 -12.36
C ILE A 83 -0.86 8.56 -11.56
N ASP A 84 -1.35 9.59 -10.87
CA ASP A 84 -2.54 9.50 -10.02
C ASP A 84 -3.79 9.15 -10.84
N THR A 85 -3.96 9.80 -11.99
CA THR A 85 -5.06 9.54 -12.92
C THR A 85 -4.99 8.10 -13.46
N SER A 86 -3.79 7.61 -13.78
CA SER A 86 -3.59 6.24 -14.25
C SER A 86 -3.94 5.21 -13.18
N LEU A 87 -3.55 5.43 -11.93
CA LEU A 87 -3.92 4.55 -10.81
C LEU A 87 -5.43 4.53 -10.60
N LEU A 88 -6.10 5.68 -10.59
CA LEU A 88 -7.56 5.76 -10.53
C LEU A 88 -8.21 5.02 -11.71
N GLY A 89 -7.64 5.12 -12.91
CA GLY A 89 -8.10 4.39 -14.08
C GLY A 89 -8.07 2.87 -13.85
N ILE A 90 -6.98 2.35 -13.29
CA ILE A 90 -6.85 0.92 -12.94
C ILE A 90 -7.90 0.51 -11.92
N GLU A 91 -8.09 1.30 -10.85
CA GLU A 91 -9.08 1.02 -9.81
C GLU A 91 -10.52 1.00 -10.37
N GLN A 92 -10.85 1.92 -11.29
CA GLN A 92 -12.17 1.95 -11.92
C GLN A 92 -12.39 0.76 -12.86
N VAL A 93 -11.37 0.33 -13.60
CA VAL A 93 -11.48 -0.87 -14.44
C VAL A 93 -11.69 -2.12 -13.57
N ASP A 94 -10.93 -2.28 -12.48
CA ASP A 94 -11.13 -3.41 -11.56
C ASP A 94 -12.55 -3.44 -10.99
N PHE A 95 -13.10 -2.29 -10.63
CA PHE A 95 -14.48 -2.19 -10.13
C PHE A 95 -15.52 -2.57 -11.20
N VAL A 96 -15.35 -2.08 -12.43
CA VAL A 96 -16.24 -2.44 -13.55
C VAL A 96 -16.16 -3.93 -13.84
N GLU A 97 -14.95 -4.49 -13.93
CA GLU A 97 -14.74 -5.92 -14.20
C GLU A 97 -15.30 -6.79 -13.08
N ALA A 98 -15.17 -6.39 -11.81
CA ALA A 98 -15.80 -7.09 -10.69
C ALA A 98 -17.32 -7.24 -10.89
N ILE A 99 -17.98 -6.18 -11.38
CA ILE A 99 -19.43 -6.20 -11.67
C ILE A 99 -19.73 -7.03 -12.93
N THR A 100 -19.04 -6.77 -14.04
CA THR A 100 -19.38 -7.35 -15.34
C THR A 100 -19.00 -8.81 -15.46
N GLU A 101 -17.93 -9.23 -14.78
CA GLU A 101 -17.41 -10.60 -14.79
C GLU A 101 -17.87 -11.40 -13.56
N ASN A 102 -18.61 -10.78 -12.64
CA ASN A 102 -19.06 -11.38 -11.39
C ASN A 102 -17.88 -12.01 -10.61
N ARG A 103 -16.80 -11.24 -10.46
CA ARG A 103 -15.61 -11.59 -9.67
C ARG A 103 -15.45 -10.66 -8.49
N ALA A 104 -14.65 -11.05 -7.50
CA ALA A 104 -14.27 -10.12 -6.45
C ALA A 104 -13.36 -9.01 -7.02
N PRO A 105 -13.51 -7.75 -6.56
CA PRO A 105 -12.52 -6.72 -6.82
C PRO A 105 -11.20 -7.05 -6.09
N GLU A 106 -10.10 -6.45 -6.54
CA GLU A 106 -8.78 -6.60 -5.91
C GLU A 106 -8.83 -6.18 -4.43
N VAL A 107 -9.51 -5.08 -4.14
CA VAL A 107 -9.75 -4.60 -2.78
C VAL A 107 -11.22 -4.75 -2.42
N THR A 108 -11.52 -5.71 -1.56
CA THR A 108 -12.90 -6.00 -1.13
C THR A 108 -13.37 -5.06 -0.01
N GLY A 109 -14.70 -5.03 0.21
CA GLY A 109 -15.29 -4.32 1.34
C GLY A 109 -14.80 -4.80 2.71
N GLU A 110 -14.41 -6.08 2.83
CA GLU A 110 -13.82 -6.62 4.06
C GLU A 110 -12.44 -6.02 4.36
N ILE A 111 -11.60 -5.86 3.33
CA ILE A 111 -10.29 -5.21 3.46
C ILE A 111 -10.48 -3.74 3.87
N GLY A 112 -11.41 -3.04 3.21
CA GLY A 112 -11.76 -1.66 3.56
C GLY A 112 -12.27 -1.51 4.99
N LEU A 113 -13.16 -2.41 5.43
CA LEU A 113 -13.68 -2.44 6.80
C LEU A 113 -12.55 -2.64 7.82
N ARG A 114 -11.64 -3.58 7.58
CA ARG A 114 -10.49 -3.81 8.48
C ARG A 114 -9.57 -2.60 8.58
N ALA A 115 -9.33 -1.89 7.47
CA ALA A 115 -8.50 -0.68 7.47
C ALA A 115 -9.14 0.43 8.31
N LEU A 116 -10.45 0.65 8.18
CA LEU A 116 -11.19 1.61 9.01
C LEU A 116 -11.22 1.18 10.49
N ALA A 117 -11.53 -0.09 10.75
CA ALA A 117 -11.59 -0.67 12.09
C ALA A 117 -10.24 -0.56 12.82
N LEU A 118 -9.11 -0.68 12.12
CA LEU A 118 -7.79 -0.47 12.71
C LEU A 118 -7.60 0.97 13.20
N ILE A 119 -8.01 1.97 12.41
CA ILE A 119 -7.87 3.39 12.77
C ILE A 119 -8.79 3.73 13.95
N LEU A 120 -10.06 3.33 13.87
CA LEU A 120 -11.03 3.57 14.93
C LEU A 120 -10.74 2.74 16.18
N GLY A 121 -10.08 1.59 16.02
CA GLY A 121 -9.67 0.72 17.10
C GLY A 121 -8.80 1.42 18.14
N PHE A 122 -7.99 2.40 17.75
CA PHE A 122 -7.24 3.20 18.74
C PHE A 122 -8.17 3.94 19.71
N LEU A 123 -9.26 4.52 19.21
CA LEU A 123 -10.27 5.20 20.03
C LEU A 123 -11.04 4.20 20.88
N GLU A 124 -11.35 3.03 20.33
CA GLU A 124 -12.01 1.95 21.09
C GLU A 124 -11.13 1.46 22.24
N THR A 125 -9.85 1.19 22.00
CA THR A 125 -8.95 0.69 23.05
C THR A 125 -8.73 1.68 24.18
N GLU A 126 -8.77 2.99 23.89
CA GLU A 126 -8.71 4.05 24.90
C GLU A 126 -9.95 3.98 25.82
N LEU A 127 -11.15 3.88 25.25
CA LEU A 127 -12.40 3.82 26.03
C LEU A 127 -12.58 2.48 26.76
N LEU A 128 -12.13 1.38 26.15
CA LEU A 128 -12.16 0.04 26.74
C LEU A 128 -11.13 -0.14 27.87
N GLY A 129 -10.05 0.66 27.86
CA GLY A 129 -8.92 0.50 28.79
C GLY A 129 -8.14 -0.81 28.57
N ARG A 130 -8.27 -1.43 27.40
CA ARG A 130 -7.60 -2.68 27.03
C ARG A 130 -7.41 -2.79 25.53
N ILE A 131 -6.53 -3.70 25.12
CA ILE A 131 -6.38 -4.09 23.72
C ILE A 131 -7.68 -4.77 23.24
N ALA A 132 -8.06 -4.48 21.99
CA ALA A 132 -9.14 -5.14 21.27
C ALA A 132 -8.56 -5.90 20.07
N THR A 133 -9.17 -7.04 19.75
CA THR A 133 -8.84 -7.84 18.57
C THR A 133 -9.53 -7.31 17.32
N MET A 134 -9.00 -7.61 16.13
CA MET A 134 -9.66 -7.25 14.88
C MET A 134 -11.04 -7.91 14.73
N GLU A 135 -11.24 -9.09 15.32
CA GLU A 135 -12.53 -9.76 15.36
C GLU A 135 -13.55 -8.96 16.18
N GLU A 136 -13.16 -8.48 17.37
CA GLU A 136 -14.02 -7.60 18.18
C GLU A 136 -14.37 -6.30 17.43
N LEU A 137 -13.36 -5.66 16.82
CA LEU A 137 -13.50 -4.38 16.12
C LEU A 137 -14.32 -4.45 14.82
N THR A 138 -14.49 -5.64 14.23
CA THR A 138 -15.27 -5.85 13.00
C THR A 138 -16.56 -6.63 13.23
N SER A 139 -16.86 -6.96 14.49
CA SER A 139 -18.10 -7.62 14.87
C SER A 139 -19.29 -6.68 14.72
N SER A 140 -20.50 -7.23 14.65
CA SER A 140 -21.74 -6.42 14.65
C SER A 140 -22.13 -5.91 16.06
N THR A 141 -21.29 -6.12 17.07
CA THR A 141 -21.53 -5.63 18.42
C THR A 141 -20.92 -4.24 18.55
N ALA A 142 -21.76 -3.23 18.75
CA ALA A 142 -21.29 -1.87 18.91
C ALA A 142 -20.34 -1.76 20.12
N LEU A 143 -19.15 -1.25 19.87
CA LEU A 143 -18.16 -0.91 20.88
C LEU A 143 -18.37 0.53 21.39
N PRO A 144 -17.74 0.94 22.51
CA PRO A 144 -18.02 2.21 23.15
C PRO A 144 -17.90 3.45 22.25
N TYR A 145 -16.86 3.54 21.40
CA TYR A 145 -16.71 4.69 20.51
C TYR A 145 -17.74 4.65 19.38
N GLU A 146 -17.96 3.50 18.75
CA GLU A 146 -19.00 3.33 17.74
C GLU A 146 -20.39 3.69 18.27
N ALA A 147 -20.72 3.30 19.52
CA ALA A 147 -21.98 3.62 20.16
C ALA A 147 -22.20 5.14 20.28
N LEU A 148 -21.16 5.90 20.62
CA LEU A 148 -21.22 7.37 20.68
C LEU A 148 -21.49 7.98 19.29
N VAL A 149 -20.84 7.47 18.24
CA VAL A 149 -21.05 7.93 16.85
C VAL A 149 -22.48 7.62 16.39
N ASN A 150 -22.96 6.42 16.68
CA ASN A 150 -24.31 5.97 16.34
C ASN A 150 -25.39 6.79 17.05
N GLU A 151 -25.16 7.19 18.30
CA GLU A 151 -26.06 8.09 19.02
C GLU A 151 -26.07 9.50 18.41
N ALA A 152 -24.89 10.03 18.08
CA ALA A 152 -24.77 11.36 17.47
C ALA A 152 -25.43 11.45 16.08
N SER A 153 -25.38 10.37 15.30
CA SER A 153 -25.92 10.31 13.93
C SER A 153 -27.45 10.17 13.87
N ARG A 154 -28.12 9.99 15.02
CA ARG A 154 -29.59 9.91 15.13
C ARG A 154 -30.26 11.24 15.47
N LYS A 155 -29.49 12.33 15.59
CA LYS A 155 -29.98 13.70 15.80
C LYS A 155 -30.12 14.42 14.46
#